data_AF-A0A8T4LEC3-F1
#
_entry.id   AF-A0A8T4LEC3-F1
#
_cell.length_a   1.000
_cell.length_b   1.000
_cell.length_c   1.000
_cell.angle_alpha   90.00
_cell.angle_beta   90.00
_cell.angle_gamma   90.00
#
_symmetry.space_group_name_H-M   'P 1'
#
loop_
_entity.id
_entity.type
_entity.pdbx_description
1 polymer ?
#
loop_
_entity_poly.entity_id
_entity_poly.type
_entity_poly.pdbx_seq_one_letter_code
_entity_poly.pdbx_strand_id
1 'polypeptide(L)' 'MVTVHKKQYMKKYNKRLEVKAKKAAYMREVRAEKKIKDAKDIVRFLLNSGYENMAFDYAKQYVPEMLVTAKAVTKK' A
#
# COMPACT_ATOMS: atom_id res chain seq x y z
N MET A 1 -30.75 -18.20 -1.85
CA MET A 1 -29.91 -19.00 -2.75
C MET A 1 -29.59 -18.21 -4.02
N VAL A 2 -28.34 -18.19 -4.49
CA VAL A 2 -28.00 -17.60 -5.81
C VAL A 2 -28.41 -18.58 -6.90
N THR A 3 -29.31 -18.18 -7.79
CA THR A 3 -29.78 -19.02 -8.90
C THR A 3 -28.65 -19.38 -9.86
N VAL A 4 -28.75 -20.55 -10.51
CA VAL A 4 -27.74 -21.04 -11.47
C VAL A 4 -27.50 -20.01 -12.59
N HIS A 5 -28.58 -19.39 -13.07
CA HIS A 5 -28.54 -18.30 -14.05
C HIS A 5 -27.72 -17.10 -13.58
N LYS A 6 -27.90 -16.66 -12.33
CA LYS A 6 -27.12 -15.55 -11.75
C LYS A 6 -25.63 -15.91 -11.63
N LYS A 7 -25.30 -17.16 -11.26
CA LYS A 7 -23.90 -17.62 -11.22
C LYS A 7 -23.26 -17.63 -12.62
N GLN A 8 -23.96 -18.12 -13.63
CA GLN A 8 -23.46 -18.13 -15.01
C GLN A 8 -23.27 -16.72 -15.57
N TYR A 9 -24.23 -15.82 -15.31
CA TYR A 9 -24.13 -14.41 -15.67
C TYR A 9 -22.90 -13.76 -15.04
N MET A 10 -22.70 -13.92 -13.72
CA MET A 10 -21.53 -13.39 -13.00
C MET A 10 -20.20 -13.95 -13.55
N LYS A 11 -20.16 -15.23 -13.91
CA LYS A 11 -18.98 -15.84 -14.57
C LYS A 11 -18.68 -15.19 -15.92
N LYS A 12 -19.69 -14.94 -16.76
CA LYS A 12 -19.52 -14.25 -18.06
C LYS A 12 -19.11 -12.79 -17.85
N TYR A 13 -19.75 -12.08 -16.94
CA TYR A 13 -19.46 -10.70 -16.59
C TYR A 13 -18.01 -10.52 -16.12
N ASN A 14 -17.54 -11.35 -15.18
CA ASN A 14 -16.17 -11.30 -14.66
C ASN A 14 -15.10 -11.66 -15.71
N LYS A 15 -15.49 -12.31 -16.82
CA LYS A 15 -14.57 -12.61 -17.92
C LYS A 15 -14.40 -11.43 -18.89
N ARG A 16 -15.29 -10.43 -18.87
CA ARG A 16 -15.21 -9.26 -19.74
C ARG A 16 -13.91 -8.49 -19.49
N LEU A 17 -13.27 -8.05 -20.57
CA LEU A 17 -11.98 -7.35 -20.50
C LEU A 17 -12.06 -6.06 -19.68
N GLU A 18 -13.13 -5.28 -19.86
CA GLU A 18 -13.39 -4.04 -19.10
C GLU A 18 -13.42 -4.28 -17.57
N VAL A 19 -14.07 -5.36 -17.13
CA VAL A 19 -14.23 -5.70 -15.71
C VAL A 19 -12.89 -6.13 -15.13
N LYS A 20 -12.13 -6.95 -15.90
CA LYS A 20 -10.77 -7.34 -15.51
C LYS A 20 -9.82 -6.15 -15.44
N ALA A 21 -9.89 -5.23 -16.39
CA ALA A 21 -9.06 -4.03 -16.42
C ALA A 21 -9.35 -3.14 -15.20
N LYS A 22 -10.63 -2.87 -14.89
CA LYS A 22 -11.03 -2.11 -13.70
C LYS A 22 -10.54 -2.78 -12.41
N LYS A 23 -10.71 -4.09 -12.28
CA LYS A 23 -10.22 -4.84 -11.11
C LYS A 23 -8.69 -4.77 -11.00
N ALA A 24 -7.97 -4.87 -12.12
CA ALA A 24 -6.52 -4.78 -12.11
C ALA A 24 -6.02 -3.38 -11.69
N ALA A 25 -6.66 -2.32 -12.18
CA ALA A 25 -6.37 -0.95 -11.78
C ALA A 25 -6.59 -0.75 -10.27
N TYR A 26 -7.77 -1.13 -9.77
CA TYR A 26 -8.08 -1.10 -8.35
C TYR A 26 -7.05 -1.87 -7.51
N MET A 27 -6.69 -3.08 -7.92
CA MET A 27 -5.68 -3.87 -7.22
C MET A 27 -4.27 -3.29 -7.31
N ARG A 28 -3.96 -2.43 -8.28
CA ARG A 28 -2.67 -1.69 -8.32
C ARG A 28 -2.69 -0.55 -7.32
N GLU A 29 -3.77 0.22 -7.26
CA GLU A 29 -3.96 1.31 -6.30
C GLU A 29 -3.90 0.79 -4.87
N VAL A 30 -4.68 -0.25 -4.53
CA VAL A 30 -4.66 -0.87 -3.20
C VAL A 30 -3.28 -1.38 -2.81
N ARG A 31 -2.53 -1.96 -3.77
CA ARG A 31 -1.14 -2.40 -3.49
C ARG A 31 -0.19 -1.22 -3.29
N ALA A 32 -0.36 -0.13 -4.03
CA ALA A 32 0.42 1.08 -3.86
C ALA A 32 0.15 1.72 -2.49
N GLU A 33 -1.11 1.84 -2.09
CA GLU A 33 -1.52 2.31 -0.76
C GLU A 33 -0.95 1.44 0.35
N LYS A 34 -1.06 0.10 0.21
CA LYS A 34 -0.47 -0.83 1.16
C LYS A 34 1.04 -0.68 1.24
N LYS A 35 1.74 -0.55 0.10
CA LYS A 35 3.19 -0.36 0.08
C LYS A 35 3.62 0.91 0.81
N ILE A 36 2.89 2.01 0.64
CA ILE A 36 3.13 3.27 1.37
C ILE A 36 2.90 3.06 2.87
N LYS A 37 1.80 2.38 3.25
CA LYS A 37 1.51 2.08 4.65
C LYS A 37 2.60 1.22 5.29
N ASP A 38 2.98 0.13 4.64
CA ASP A 38 4.03 -0.77 5.13
C ASP A 38 5.36 -0.01 5.28
N ALA A 39 5.69 0.87 4.33
CA ALA A 39 6.88 1.69 4.43
C ALA A 39 6.84 2.70 5.60
N LYS A 40 5.67 3.31 5.87
CA LYS A 40 5.47 4.16 7.06
C LYS A 40 5.67 3.38 8.37
N ASP A 41 5.14 2.17 8.42
CA ASP A 41 5.25 1.32 9.61
C ASP A 41 6.70 0.88 9.83
N ILE A 42 7.48 0.62 8.77
CA ILE A 42 8.92 0.37 8.85
C ILE A 42 9.68 1.58 9.41
N VAL A 43 9.43 2.79 8.90
CA VAL A 43 10.08 4.01 9.41
C VAL A 43 9.80 4.19 10.91
N ARG A 44 8.54 4.01 11.34
CA ARG A 44 8.17 4.09 12.75
C ARG A 44 8.87 3.02 13.60
N PHE A 45 8.93 1.79 13.10
CA PHE A 45 9.61 0.70 13.77
C PHE A 45 11.10 1.00 13.98
N LEU A 46 11.77 1.53 12.94
CA LEU A 46 13.18 1.91 13.00
C LEU A 46 13.42 3.06 13.98
N LEU A 47 12.57 4.08 13.98
CA LEU A 47 12.63 5.18 14.96
C LEU A 47 12.45 4.67 16.40
N ASN A 48 11.43 3.84 16.64
CA ASN A 48 11.18 3.28 17.97
C ASN A 48 12.30 2.37 18.47
N SER A 49 13.05 1.76 17.56
CA SER A 49 14.19 0.89 17.87
C SER A 49 15.52 1.65 18.00
N GLY A 50 15.52 2.98 17.80
CA GLY A 50 16.71 3.84 17.87
C GLY A 50 17.59 3.84 16.61
N TYR A 51 17.14 3.26 15.50
CA TYR A 51 17.87 3.24 14.22
C TYR A 51 17.54 4.46 13.36
N GLU A 52 17.83 5.65 13.87
CA GLU A 52 17.37 6.91 13.27
C GLU A 52 17.94 7.18 11.87
N ASN A 53 19.23 6.88 11.65
CA ASN A 53 19.87 7.05 10.34
C ASN A 53 19.23 6.13 9.29
N MET A 54 18.96 4.87 9.64
CA MET A 54 18.29 3.92 8.74
C MET A 54 16.84 4.32 8.50
N ALA A 55 16.14 4.83 9.52
CA ALA A 55 14.79 5.35 9.38
C ALA A 55 14.75 6.54 8.42
N PHE A 56 15.75 7.43 8.47
CA PHE A 56 15.89 8.58 7.60
C PHE A 56 16.15 8.17 6.14
N ASP A 57 17.10 7.27 5.90
CA ASP A 57 17.40 6.77 4.55
C ASP A 57 16.20 6.06 3.93
N TYR A 58 15.51 5.23 4.73
CA TYR A 58 14.32 4.50 4.28
C TYR A 58 13.16 5.45 3.99
N ALA A 59 12.92 6.46 4.85
CA ALA A 59 11.92 7.50 4.61
C ALA A 59 12.24 8.29 3.34
N LYS A 60 13.52 8.64 3.11
CA LYS A 60 13.95 9.39 1.91
C LYS A 60 13.63 8.63 0.62
N GLN A 61 13.77 7.31 0.63
CA GLN A 61 13.57 6.47 -0.54
C GLN A 61 12.10 6.15 -0.83
N TYR A 62 11.29 5.91 0.22
CA TYR A 62 9.94 5.34 0.04
C TYR A 62 8.80 6.23 0.54
N VAL A 63 9.05 7.07 1.55
CA VAL A 63 8.02 7.89 2.21
C VAL A 63 8.60 9.26 2.61
N PRO A 64 8.93 10.12 1.63
CA PRO A 64 9.62 11.37 1.90
C PRO A 64 8.81 12.32 2.79
N GLU A 65 7.48 12.18 2.86
CA GLU A 65 6.66 12.95 3.80
C GLU A 65 7.00 12.69 5.28
N MET A 66 7.63 11.56 5.62
CA MET A 66 8.04 11.22 6.99
C MET A 66 9.43 11.74 7.38
N LEU A 67 10.12 12.46 6.49
CA LEU A 67 11.45 13.02 6.79
C LEU A 67 11.42 14.08 7.89
N VAL A 68 10.34 14.86 8.00
CA VAL A 68 10.18 15.88 9.06
C VAL A 68 10.13 15.21 10.44
N THR A 69 9.41 14.09 10.54
CA THR A 69 9.33 13.30 11.78
C THR A 69 10.66 12.63 12.11
N ALA A 70 11.35 12.04 11.13
CA ALA A 70 12.63 11.38 11.36
C ALA A 70 13.72 12.37 11.82
N LYS A 71 13.79 13.56 11.19
CA LYS A 71 14.76 14.62 11.51
C LYS A 71 14.51 15.29 12.88
N ALA A 72 13.26 15.27 13.36
CA ALA A 72 12.91 15.80 14.68
C ALA A 72 13.40 14.89 15.82
N VAL A 73 13.49 13.57 15.58
CA VAL A 73 13.99 12.60 16.57
C VAL A 73 15.51 12.72 16.70
N THR A 74 16.25 12.83 15.59
CA THR A 74 17.72 12.99 15.57
C THR A 74 18.28 14.25 16.24
N LYS A 75 17.40 15.20 16.60
CA LYS A 75 17.79 16.44 17.28
C LYS A 75 17.59 16.40 18.80
N LYS A 76 16.98 15.34 19.34
CA LYS A 76 16.93 15.10 20.78
C LYS A 76 18.24 14.50 21.27
#